data_AF-A0A1A5ZV63-F1
#
_entry.id   AF-A0A1A5ZV63-F1
#
_cell.length_a   1.000
_cell.length_b   1.000
_cell.length_c   1.000
_cell.angle_alpha   90.00
_cell.angle_beta   90.00
_cell.angle_gamma   90.00
#
_symmetry.space_group_name_H-M   'P 1'
#
loop_
_entity.id
_entity.type
_entity.pdbx_description
1 polymer ?
#
loop_
_entity_poly.entity_id
_entity_poly.type
_entity_poly.pdbx_seq_one_letter_code
_entity_poly.pdbx_strand_id
1 'polypeptide(L)'
;MYTKAPQSYLRKARHVTRKLLGPSHPSQSELPPPSTSLTLSTTLGESSYSYQPDVFFRRTSKSISRWAAWIFLILWAGLFIILVRQQYYLPDTPQIIDCNAAPWDDWPPDVCGINGGSCEHDLSGIDGMSFRCLGGCANAKLGNSRYIGAEEINGQAVIVGGGDGEKTYRADSWLCPAAIHSRTISSALGGCVNFHALPYPAGFSNYKSSVSNGLNSAFFEPSYSGAYRISSFGASNGCLDLHYIVTGFNAFCLLLTTLSLRPPASLLFTILLVMGYFHLTLFADPPNVPPNWETIIGGTPAVLLAGYWFWKVSFQRALLGFKQLPLEIGLWQGIGFWLGIESSTIFSKLPITRLGYDALDPAGVISLVCIIIVAIIVVIKQAWEMRKYGLLQYYLIRYIPLIPILIILAFIPNYTIRLHHYLFAIIAMPVLSLPNRISLFGQAFALGLFLDGVGRWNWDGLIQLTGSLVGDANHGSFVPSFWSNLTSSTTLYWDPISSIESIYNVTGYSVIIDDLQQSANYTTSSIDMTALNLTEGIDHYLRLAFIANGTSLDFTDPIVWYANGSWSELWDVTEDITGNVTSL
;
A
#
# COMPACT_ATOMS: atom_id res chain seq x y z
N MET A 1 -27.02 23.44 47.35
CA MET A 1 -28.39 22.88 47.43
C MET A 1 -28.65 22.12 46.13
N TYR A 2 -28.37 20.80 46.09
CA TYR A 2 -28.59 20.00 44.87
C TYR A 2 -30.05 19.57 44.80
N THR A 3 -30.86 20.26 44.00
CA THR A 3 -32.22 19.85 43.68
C THR A 3 -32.18 18.51 42.93
N LYS A 4 -32.55 17.42 43.60
CA LYS A 4 -32.73 16.11 42.96
C LYS A 4 -33.75 16.26 41.82
N ALA A 5 -33.36 15.86 40.61
CA ALA A 5 -34.26 15.82 39.47
C ALA A 5 -35.54 15.04 39.84
N PRO A 6 -36.75 15.50 39.43
CA PRO A 6 -37.98 14.83 39.83
C PRO A 6 -38.00 13.40 39.30
N GLN A 7 -38.43 12.44 40.14
CA GLN A 7 -38.40 11.00 39.82
C GLN A 7 -39.12 10.64 38.50
N SER A 8 -40.10 11.44 38.07
CA SER A 8 -40.81 11.29 36.80
C SER A 8 -39.92 11.51 35.58
N TYR A 9 -38.99 12.48 35.61
CA TYR A 9 -38.03 12.73 34.55
C TYR A 9 -37.00 11.60 34.46
N LEU A 10 -36.50 11.13 35.60
CA LEU A 10 -35.57 9.98 35.65
C LEU A 10 -36.21 8.70 35.10
N ARG A 11 -37.51 8.48 35.35
CA ARG A 11 -38.24 7.32 34.82
C ARG A 11 -38.45 7.42 33.31
N LYS A 12 -38.83 8.60 32.80
CA LYS A 12 -38.96 8.86 31.35
C LYS A 12 -37.60 8.70 30.66
N ALA A 13 -36.54 9.28 31.21
CA ALA A 13 -35.18 9.15 30.69
C ALA A 13 -34.76 7.68 30.61
N ARG A 14 -34.87 6.91 31.71
CA ARG A 14 -34.56 5.46 31.71
C ARG A 14 -35.38 4.68 30.69
N HIS A 15 -36.66 5.01 30.50
CA HIS A 15 -37.48 4.35 29.50
C HIS A 15 -37.02 4.66 28.08
N VAL A 16 -36.68 5.91 27.78
CA VAL A 16 -36.13 6.33 26.47
C VAL A 16 -34.76 5.72 26.24
N THR A 17 -33.87 5.70 27.25
CA THR A 17 -32.55 5.07 27.17
C THR A 17 -32.67 3.57 26.94
N ARG A 18 -33.54 2.88 27.69
CA ARG A 18 -33.77 1.44 27.49
C ARG A 18 -34.40 1.14 26.14
N LYS A 19 -35.27 2.03 25.65
CA LYS A 19 -35.74 1.99 24.27
C LYS A 19 -34.50 2.12 23.39
N LEU A 20 -33.86 3.28 23.26
CA LEU A 20 -32.78 3.52 22.29
C LEU A 20 -31.54 2.59 22.38
N LEU A 21 -31.00 2.36 23.58
CA LEU A 21 -29.71 1.68 23.80
C LEU A 21 -29.84 0.23 24.30
N GLY A 22 -31.03 -0.17 24.75
CA GLY A 22 -31.28 -1.51 25.29
C GLY A 22 -31.02 -1.62 26.80
N PRO A 23 -30.92 -2.84 27.34
CA PRO A 23 -30.59 -3.08 28.74
C PRO A 23 -29.24 -2.49 29.16
N SER A 24 -29.11 -2.03 30.41
CA SER A 24 -27.87 -1.44 30.93
C SER A 24 -26.75 -2.45 31.20
N HIS A 25 -27.11 -3.74 31.30
CA HIS A 25 -26.16 -4.82 31.48
C HIS A 25 -26.33 -5.85 30.36
N PRO A 26 -25.22 -6.43 29.86
CA PRO A 26 -25.29 -7.51 28.91
C PRO A 26 -26.12 -8.69 29.43
N SER A 27 -27.01 -9.21 28.59
CA SER A 27 -27.71 -10.45 28.87
C SER A 27 -26.74 -11.65 28.81
N GLN A 28 -26.84 -12.57 29.77
CA GLN A 28 -26.16 -13.87 29.69
C GLN A 28 -26.85 -14.86 28.76
N SER A 29 -28.07 -14.56 28.28
CA SER A 29 -28.79 -15.43 27.35
C SER A 29 -28.01 -15.57 26.04
N GLU A 30 -27.62 -16.79 25.68
CA GLU A 30 -27.06 -17.08 24.37
C GLU A 30 -28.06 -16.70 23.26
N LEU A 31 -27.55 -16.12 22.17
CA LEU A 31 -28.36 -15.85 20.99
C LEU A 31 -28.84 -17.20 20.42
N PRO A 32 -30.11 -17.31 19.97
CA PRO A 32 -30.52 -18.50 19.22
C PRO A 32 -29.56 -18.68 18.03
N PRO A 33 -29.15 -19.93 17.73
CA PRO A 33 -28.27 -20.18 16.62
C PRO A 33 -28.92 -19.69 15.32
N PRO A 34 -28.14 -19.16 14.37
CA PRO A 34 -28.64 -18.77 13.06
C PRO A 34 -29.35 -19.93 12.36
N SER A 35 -30.37 -19.62 11.57
CA SER A 35 -30.93 -20.56 10.60
C SER A 35 -30.00 -20.70 9.38
N THR A 36 -30.11 -21.79 8.62
CA THR A 36 -29.40 -21.95 7.33
C THR A 36 -29.87 -20.89 6.31
N SER A 37 -28.96 -20.38 5.45
CA SER A 37 -29.34 -19.45 4.37
C SER A 37 -29.97 -20.16 3.19
N LEU A 38 -29.56 -21.41 2.94
CA LEU A 38 -29.92 -22.14 1.73
C LEU A 38 -30.70 -23.39 2.10
N THR A 39 -31.99 -23.37 1.81
CA THR A 39 -32.85 -24.55 1.84
C THR A 39 -33.40 -24.75 0.44
N LEU A 40 -33.00 -25.84 -0.21
CA LEU A 40 -33.59 -26.23 -1.48
C LEU A 40 -34.84 -27.03 -1.16
N SER A 41 -35.99 -26.58 -1.63
CA SER A 41 -37.24 -27.33 -1.47
C SER A 41 -37.79 -27.71 -2.83
N THR A 42 -38.28 -28.93 -2.94
CA THR A 42 -38.98 -29.42 -4.13
C THR A 42 -40.24 -30.15 -3.70
N THR A 43 -41.33 -29.93 -4.43
CA THR A 43 -42.63 -30.56 -4.18
C THR A 43 -42.92 -31.51 -5.32
N LEU A 44 -43.11 -32.79 -5.02
CA LEU A 44 -43.46 -33.82 -5.99
C LEU A 44 -44.80 -34.45 -5.56
N GLY A 45 -45.88 -34.10 -6.25
CA GLY A 45 -47.24 -34.49 -5.84
C GLY A 45 -47.62 -33.87 -4.49
N GLU A 46 -48.10 -34.70 -3.55
CA GLU A 46 -48.43 -34.27 -2.18
C GLU A 46 -47.22 -34.22 -1.23
N SER A 47 -46.04 -34.67 -1.69
CA SER A 47 -44.84 -34.72 -0.85
C SER A 47 -43.95 -33.50 -1.06
N SER A 48 -43.56 -32.85 0.04
CA SER A 48 -42.54 -31.79 0.06
C SER A 48 -41.21 -32.31 0.59
N TYR A 49 -40.13 -32.13 -0.17
CA TYR A 49 -38.77 -32.49 0.22
C TYR A 49 -37.95 -31.22 0.46
N SER A 50 -37.28 -31.13 1.60
CA SER A 50 -36.35 -30.03 1.91
C SER A 50 -34.93 -30.57 2.06
N TYR A 51 -34.00 -30.03 1.28
CA TYR A 51 -32.58 -30.31 1.36
C TYR A 51 -31.83 -29.10 1.93
N GLN A 52 -31.01 -29.36 2.94
CA GLN A 52 -30.12 -28.37 3.54
C GLN A 52 -28.68 -28.84 3.31
N PRO A 53 -27.85 -28.10 2.54
CA PRO A 53 -26.48 -28.51 2.26
C PRO A 53 -25.63 -28.75 3.51
N ASP A 54 -25.87 -27.97 4.58
CA ASP A 54 -25.19 -28.17 5.85
C ASP A 54 -25.41 -29.58 6.42
N VAL A 55 -26.60 -30.18 6.23
CA VAL A 55 -26.88 -31.56 6.67
C VAL A 55 -25.97 -32.55 5.97
N PHE A 56 -25.74 -32.37 4.66
CA PHE A 56 -24.83 -33.22 3.88
C PHE A 56 -23.41 -33.14 4.42
N PHE A 57 -22.84 -31.94 4.55
CA PHE A 57 -21.49 -31.77 5.10
C PHE A 57 -21.36 -32.31 6.52
N ARG A 58 -22.37 -32.10 7.38
CA ARG A 58 -22.40 -32.68 8.73
C ARG A 58 -22.40 -34.20 8.70
N ARG A 59 -23.15 -34.83 7.78
CA ARG A 59 -23.24 -36.29 7.66
C ARG A 59 -21.94 -36.89 7.13
N THR A 60 -21.39 -36.32 6.08
CA THR A 60 -20.13 -36.77 5.47
C THR A 60 -18.97 -36.63 6.46
N SER A 61 -18.90 -35.50 7.18
CA SER A 61 -17.86 -35.25 8.19
C SER A 61 -17.90 -36.24 9.36
N LYS A 62 -19.08 -36.74 9.76
CA LYS A 62 -19.18 -37.79 10.81
C LYS A 62 -18.49 -39.11 10.42
N SER A 63 -18.38 -39.38 9.12
CA SER A 63 -17.69 -40.57 8.61
C SER A 63 -16.17 -40.41 8.58
N ILE A 64 -15.66 -39.19 8.80
CA ILE A 64 -14.24 -38.87 8.74
C ILE A 64 -13.65 -38.95 10.16
N SER A 65 -12.54 -39.66 10.31
CA SER A 65 -11.82 -39.75 11.58
C SER A 65 -11.35 -38.38 12.06
N ARG A 66 -11.44 -38.11 13.37
CA ARG A 66 -10.90 -36.87 13.97
C ARG A 66 -9.38 -36.71 13.74
N TRP A 67 -8.66 -37.81 13.53
CA TRP A 67 -7.23 -37.80 13.19
C TRP A 67 -6.95 -37.32 11.77
N ALA A 68 -7.91 -37.45 10.85
CA ALA A 68 -7.76 -37.00 9.48
C ALA A 68 -7.50 -35.49 9.39
N ALA A 69 -8.09 -34.70 10.31
CA ALA A 69 -7.83 -33.27 10.39
C ALA A 69 -6.36 -32.96 10.70
N TRP A 70 -5.76 -33.67 11.66
CA TRP A 70 -4.35 -33.48 12.00
C TRP A 70 -3.41 -33.94 10.89
N ILE A 71 -3.68 -35.10 10.27
CA ILE A 71 -2.90 -35.58 9.12
C ILE A 71 -2.97 -34.58 7.97
N PHE A 72 -4.17 -34.08 7.65
CA PHE A 72 -4.36 -33.07 6.62
C PHE A 72 -3.60 -31.78 6.93
N LEU A 73 -3.64 -31.29 8.17
CA LEU A 73 -2.90 -30.10 8.58
C LEU A 73 -1.38 -30.27 8.45
N ILE A 74 -0.85 -31.45 8.79
CA ILE A 74 0.59 -31.75 8.61
C ILE A 74 0.95 -31.76 7.12
N LEU A 75 0.13 -32.39 6.28
CA LEU A 75 0.36 -32.41 4.82
C LEU A 75 0.25 -31.01 4.22
N TRP A 76 -0.74 -30.22 4.62
CA TRP A 76 -0.91 -28.84 4.18
C TRP A 76 0.28 -27.98 4.59
N ALA A 77 0.71 -28.05 5.85
CA ALA A 77 1.90 -27.33 6.31
C ALA A 77 3.18 -27.77 5.57
N GLY A 78 3.36 -29.07 5.35
CA GLY A 78 4.49 -29.60 4.58
C GLY A 78 4.52 -29.09 3.13
N LEU A 79 3.37 -29.10 2.44
CA LEU A 79 3.24 -28.54 1.10
C LEU A 79 3.47 -27.02 1.09
N PHE A 80 2.95 -26.29 2.08
CA PHE A 80 3.19 -24.85 2.21
C PHE A 80 4.69 -24.55 2.37
N ILE A 81 5.42 -25.31 3.19
CA ILE A 81 6.88 -25.19 3.33
C ILE A 81 7.60 -25.45 2.00
N ILE A 82 7.16 -26.45 1.23
CA ILE A 82 7.72 -26.72 -0.10
C ILE A 82 7.47 -25.53 -1.05
N LEU A 83 6.29 -24.92 -1.00
CA LEU A 83 5.96 -23.74 -1.81
C LEU A 83 6.79 -22.51 -1.39
N VAL A 84 7.05 -22.32 -0.09
CA VAL A 84 7.97 -21.28 0.40
C VAL A 84 9.39 -21.51 -0.13
N ARG A 85 9.85 -22.77 -0.11
CA ARG A 85 11.13 -23.15 -0.70
C ARG A 85 11.17 -22.85 -2.21
N GLN A 86 10.10 -23.15 -2.93
CA GLN A 86 10.00 -22.88 -4.37
C GLN A 86 9.99 -21.37 -4.67
N GLN A 87 9.38 -20.56 -3.82
CA GLN A 87 9.31 -19.10 -3.98
C GLN A 87 10.67 -18.42 -3.74
N TYR A 88 11.44 -18.84 -2.72
CA TYR A 88 12.59 -18.05 -2.25
C TYR A 88 13.93 -18.78 -2.23
N TYR A 89 13.96 -20.12 -2.23
CA TYR A 89 15.16 -20.90 -1.91
C TYR A 89 15.48 -21.94 -2.99
N LEU A 90 15.01 -21.73 -4.22
CA LEU A 90 15.38 -22.58 -5.33
C LEU A 90 16.81 -22.22 -5.79
N PRO A 91 17.74 -23.19 -5.87
CA PRO A 91 19.09 -22.91 -6.35
C PRO A 91 19.05 -22.42 -7.80
N ASP A 92 20.09 -21.68 -8.18
CA ASP A 92 20.31 -21.19 -9.55
C ASP A 92 19.16 -20.32 -10.10
N THR A 93 18.39 -19.68 -9.20
CA THR A 93 17.39 -18.68 -9.58
C THR A 93 17.95 -17.26 -9.44
N PRO A 94 17.63 -16.34 -10.36
CA PRO A 94 18.00 -14.94 -10.22
C PRO A 94 17.51 -14.31 -8.92
N GLN A 95 18.28 -13.35 -8.41
CA GLN A 95 17.91 -12.60 -7.21
C GLN A 95 16.59 -11.86 -7.41
N ILE A 96 15.73 -11.92 -6.40
CA ILE A 96 14.46 -11.20 -6.42
C ILE A 96 14.72 -9.74 -6.07
N ILE A 97 14.12 -8.83 -6.82
CA ILE A 97 14.21 -7.39 -6.59
C ILE A 97 12.83 -6.78 -6.35
N ASP A 98 12.81 -5.63 -5.69
CA ASP A 98 11.59 -4.89 -5.44
C ASP A 98 11.00 -4.29 -6.72
N CYS A 99 9.68 -4.09 -6.72
CA CYS A 99 8.98 -3.58 -7.89
C CYS A 99 9.36 -2.15 -8.28
N ASN A 100 9.93 -1.37 -7.35
CA ASN A 100 10.43 -0.01 -7.56
C ASN A 100 11.96 0.07 -7.64
N ALA A 101 12.66 -1.06 -7.73
CA ALA A 101 14.11 -1.06 -7.90
C ALA A 101 14.50 -0.53 -9.29
N ALA A 102 15.43 0.41 -9.31
CA ALA A 102 16.09 0.94 -10.51
C ALA A 102 17.61 0.80 -10.34
N PRO A 103 18.39 0.72 -11.43
CA PRO A 103 19.84 0.78 -11.34
C PRO A 103 20.31 2.10 -10.72
N TRP A 104 19.66 3.22 -11.05
CA TRP A 104 19.89 4.51 -10.41
C TRP A 104 18.69 4.86 -9.55
N ASP A 105 18.90 4.92 -8.23
CA ASP A 105 17.94 5.53 -7.32
C ASP A 105 18.20 7.03 -7.29
N ASP A 106 17.83 7.72 -8.36
CA ASP A 106 18.19 9.12 -8.61
C ASP A 106 17.29 10.13 -7.87
N TRP A 107 16.98 9.84 -6.60
CA TRP A 107 16.16 10.73 -5.79
C TRP A 107 16.69 10.89 -4.35
N PRO A 108 16.98 12.13 -3.88
CA PRO A 108 16.84 13.41 -4.59
C PRO A 108 17.64 13.50 -5.90
N PRO A 109 17.23 14.34 -6.87
CA PRO A 109 17.76 14.36 -8.25
C PRO A 109 19.27 14.61 -8.44
N ASP A 110 20.00 14.89 -7.36
CA ASP A 110 21.45 15.09 -7.38
C ASP A 110 22.25 14.01 -6.64
N VAL A 111 21.58 12.95 -6.17
CA VAL A 111 22.24 11.87 -5.43
C VAL A 111 23.24 11.09 -6.29
N CYS A 112 22.98 10.97 -7.60
CA CYS A 112 23.91 10.35 -8.54
C CYS A 112 25.08 11.26 -8.94
N GLY A 113 25.13 12.48 -8.41
CA GLY A 113 26.25 13.39 -8.58
C GLY A 113 26.40 13.92 -10.01
N ILE A 114 27.51 14.61 -10.27
CA ILE A 114 27.76 15.30 -11.54
C ILE A 114 27.73 14.31 -12.71
N ASN A 115 26.85 14.55 -13.68
CA ASN A 115 26.57 13.70 -14.84
C ASN A 115 26.22 12.23 -14.52
N GLY A 116 25.78 11.94 -13.29
CA GLY A 116 25.47 10.58 -12.83
C GLY A 116 26.70 9.76 -12.41
N GLY A 117 27.87 10.40 -12.26
CA GLY A 117 29.14 9.71 -12.02
C GLY A 117 29.20 8.92 -10.71
N SER A 118 28.42 9.30 -9.69
CA SER A 118 28.37 8.55 -8.43
C SER A 118 27.60 7.23 -8.56
N CYS A 119 26.71 7.11 -9.54
CA CYS A 119 25.91 5.90 -9.81
C CYS A 119 26.46 5.06 -10.99
N GLU A 120 27.66 5.37 -11.51
CA GLU A 120 28.27 4.61 -12.61
C GLU A 120 28.43 3.12 -12.24
N HIS A 121 28.90 2.83 -11.02
CA HIS A 121 29.12 1.47 -10.58
C HIS A 121 27.82 0.70 -10.37
N ASP A 122 26.75 1.37 -9.95
CA ASP A 122 25.43 0.76 -9.73
C ASP A 122 24.78 0.30 -11.05
N LEU A 123 25.11 0.96 -12.16
CA LEU A 123 24.67 0.56 -13.49
C LEU A 123 25.60 -0.47 -14.13
N SER A 124 26.90 -0.18 -14.18
CA SER A 124 27.89 -1.02 -14.89
C SER A 124 28.23 -2.30 -14.13
N GLY A 125 28.19 -2.27 -12.80
CA GLY A 125 28.49 -3.42 -11.95
C GLY A 125 27.42 -4.51 -11.99
N ILE A 126 26.22 -4.17 -12.47
CA ILE A 126 25.12 -5.11 -12.62
C ILE A 126 24.89 -5.56 -14.07
N ASP A 127 25.73 -5.12 -15.01
CA ASP A 127 25.66 -5.53 -16.41
C ASP A 127 25.82 -7.05 -16.57
N GLY A 128 24.99 -7.66 -17.41
CA GLY A 128 24.96 -9.10 -17.62
C GLY A 128 24.36 -9.90 -16.47
N MET A 129 23.93 -9.27 -15.37
CA MET A 129 23.20 -9.96 -14.30
C MET A 129 21.76 -10.27 -14.69
N SER A 130 21.17 -11.23 -13.99
CA SER A 130 19.77 -11.58 -14.12
C SER A 130 19.01 -11.25 -12.84
N PHE A 131 17.75 -10.85 -13.01
CA PHE A 131 16.87 -10.47 -11.90
C PHE A 131 15.52 -11.15 -12.02
N ARG A 132 14.89 -11.40 -10.88
CA ARG A 132 13.53 -11.92 -10.79
C ARG A 132 12.60 -10.86 -10.24
N CYS A 133 11.52 -10.62 -10.97
CA CYS A 133 10.44 -9.73 -10.60
C CYS A 133 9.24 -10.55 -10.14
N LEU A 134 8.67 -10.17 -8.99
CA LEU A 134 7.42 -10.75 -8.50
C LEU A 134 6.22 -10.27 -9.33
N GLY A 135 5.08 -10.94 -9.15
CA GLY A 135 3.82 -10.56 -9.76
C GLY A 135 3.28 -9.28 -9.13
N GLY A 136 2.42 -8.57 -9.85
CA GLY A 136 1.77 -7.37 -9.33
C GLY A 136 2.61 -6.09 -9.39
N CYS A 137 3.86 -6.12 -9.86
CA CYS A 137 4.70 -4.92 -10.01
C CYS A 137 4.11 -3.87 -10.97
N ALA A 138 3.15 -4.23 -11.83
CA ALA A 138 2.40 -3.25 -12.62
C ALA A 138 1.54 -2.30 -11.76
N ASN A 139 1.24 -2.68 -10.51
CA ASN A 139 0.48 -1.86 -9.57
C ASN A 139 1.38 -1.03 -8.64
N ALA A 140 2.71 -1.18 -8.74
CA ALA A 140 3.64 -0.33 -8.00
C ALA A 140 3.50 1.10 -8.52
N LYS A 141 3.32 2.04 -7.59
CA LYS A 141 3.07 3.45 -7.91
C LYS A 141 4.05 4.31 -7.15
N LEU A 142 4.57 5.32 -7.82
CA LEU A 142 5.35 6.37 -7.21
C LEU A 142 4.49 7.12 -6.18
N GLY A 143 4.99 7.19 -4.95
CA GLY A 143 4.27 7.79 -3.82
C GLY A 143 4.30 9.31 -3.82
N ASN A 144 5.46 9.88 -4.13
CA ASN A 144 5.71 11.32 -4.18
C ASN A 144 6.07 11.73 -5.60
N SER A 145 5.53 12.87 -6.04
CA SER A 145 5.68 13.33 -7.41
C SER A 145 7.14 13.57 -7.78
N ARG A 146 7.52 13.23 -9.02
CA ARG A 146 8.85 13.44 -9.58
C ARG A 146 8.75 14.04 -10.97
N TYR A 147 9.72 14.87 -11.34
CA TYR A 147 9.81 15.42 -12.70
C TYR A 147 10.75 14.60 -13.57
N ILE A 148 10.37 14.41 -14.83
CA ILE A 148 11.19 13.84 -15.89
C ILE A 148 11.19 14.85 -17.02
N GLY A 149 12.27 15.62 -17.15
CA GLY A 149 12.25 16.88 -17.89
C GLY A 149 11.15 17.81 -17.36
N ALA A 150 10.18 18.17 -18.20
CA ALA A 150 9.02 18.99 -17.83
C ALA A 150 7.79 18.17 -17.39
N GLU A 151 7.80 16.84 -17.56
CA GLU A 151 6.65 16.00 -17.25
C GLU A 151 6.64 15.65 -15.76
N GLU A 152 5.54 15.96 -15.08
CA GLU A 152 5.29 15.53 -13.70
C GLU A 152 4.74 14.09 -13.68
N ILE A 153 5.49 13.17 -13.09
CA ILE A 153 5.11 11.78 -12.89
C ILE A 153 4.63 11.59 -11.45
N ASN A 154 3.36 11.23 -11.29
CA ASN A 154 2.75 10.99 -9.97
C ASN A 154 1.76 9.83 -10.04
N GLY A 155 1.74 8.96 -9.02
CA GLY A 155 0.75 7.88 -8.89
C GLY A 155 0.84 6.77 -9.95
N GLN A 156 1.96 6.67 -10.66
CA GLN A 156 2.26 5.65 -11.67
C GLN A 156 3.69 5.11 -11.49
N ALA A 157 4.05 4.03 -12.19
CA ALA A 157 5.41 3.49 -12.16
C ALA A 157 6.37 4.41 -12.93
N VAL A 158 7.61 4.55 -12.45
CA VAL A 158 8.65 5.36 -13.12
C VAL A 158 9.24 4.55 -14.27
N ILE A 159 8.94 4.93 -15.50
CA ILE A 159 9.44 4.31 -16.73
C ILE A 159 9.71 5.41 -17.74
N VAL A 160 10.93 5.49 -18.28
CA VAL A 160 11.28 6.46 -19.33
C VAL A 160 11.85 5.73 -20.53
N GLY A 161 11.25 5.97 -21.71
CA GLY A 161 11.62 5.29 -22.95
C GLY A 161 10.93 3.94 -23.17
N GLY A 162 11.62 3.00 -23.82
CA GLY A 162 11.09 1.68 -24.17
C GLY A 162 10.19 1.63 -25.41
N GLY A 163 9.88 2.77 -26.02
CA GLY A 163 9.10 2.86 -27.27
C GLY A 163 9.92 2.79 -28.56
N ASP A 164 11.26 2.73 -28.46
CA ASP A 164 12.17 2.49 -29.58
C ASP A 164 12.26 1.00 -29.95
N GLY A 165 12.88 0.69 -31.09
CA GLY A 165 12.96 -0.69 -31.61
C GLY A 165 13.69 -1.66 -30.66
N GLU A 166 14.68 -1.16 -29.92
CA GLU A 166 15.49 -1.94 -28.98
C GLU A 166 14.97 -1.87 -27.53
N LYS A 167 13.88 -1.12 -27.29
CA LYS A 167 13.28 -0.90 -25.98
C LYS A 167 14.30 -0.44 -24.93
N THR A 168 14.95 0.67 -25.22
CA THR A 168 15.97 1.31 -24.38
C THR A 168 15.30 2.14 -23.28
N TYR A 169 15.68 1.90 -22.02
CA TYR A 169 15.17 2.60 -20.85
C TYR A 169 16.26 3.47 -20.20
N ARG A 170 15.89 4.59 -19.58
CA ARG A 170 16.81 5.37 -18.73
C ARG A 170 17.14 4.60 -17.45
N ALA A 171 18.31 4.84 -16.87
CA ALA A 171 18.80 4.12 -15.69
C ALA A 171 17.98 4.38 -14.40
N ASP A 172 17.15 5.40 -14.36
CA ASP A 172 16.21 5.70 -13.27
C ASP A 172 14.83 5.02 -13.45
N SER A 173 14.63 4.28 -14.54
CA SER A 173 13.40 3.50 -14.76
C SER A 173 13.36 2.26 -13.87
N TRP A 174 12.20 1.98 -13.28
CA TRP A 174 12.00 0.79 -12.46
C TRP A 174 12.06 -0.49 -13.30
N LEU A 175 12.96 -1.41 -12.94
CA LEU A 175 13.32 -2.55 -13.78
C LEU A 175 12.14 -3.51 -14.02
N CYS A 176 11.38 -3.84 -12.98
CA CYS A 176 10.25 -4.77 -13.08
C CYS A 176 9.07 -4.20 -13.89
N PRO A 177 8.61 -2.96 -13.66
CA PRO A 177 7.68 -2.29 -14.55
C PRO A 177 8.18 -2.19 -16.00
N ALA A 178 9.46 -1.86 -16.22
CA ALA A 178 10.05 -1.84 -17.57
C ALA A 178 10.06 -3.24 -18.23
N ALA A 179 10.30 -4.31 -17.47
CA ALA A 179 10.22 -5.69 -17.94
C ALA A 179 8.78 -6.09 -18.34
N ILE A 180 7.78 -5.63 -17.59
CA ILE A 180 6.36 -5.82 -17.94
C ILE A 180 6.01 -4.97 -19.17
N HIS A 181 6.41 -3.70 -19.20
CA HIS A 181 6.16 -2.77 -20.30
C HIS A 181 6.74 -3.29 -21.63
N SER A 182 7.97 -3.81 -21.60
CA SER A 182 8.62 -4.48 -22.74
C SER A 182 7.97 -5.81 -23.16
N ARG A 183 6.99 -6.32 -22.40
CA ARG A 183 6.32 -7.62 -22.58
C ARG A 183 7.25 -8.82 -22.42
N THR A 184 8.35 -8.66 -21.67
CA THR A 184 9.31 -9.73 -21.41
C THR A 184 8.80 -10.67 -20.33
N ILE A 185 8.03 -10.15 -19.37
CA ILE A 185 7.45 -10.91 -18.24
C ILE A 185 5.96 -10.62 -18.07
N SER A 186 5.28 -11.46 -17.27
CA SER A 186 3.85 -11.32 -16.97
C SER A 186 3.62 -10.29 -15.87
N SER A 187 2.60 -9.43 -16.02
CA SER A 187 2.19 -8.51 -14.96
C SER A 187 1.62 -9.24 -13.73
N ALA A 188 1.01 -10.41 -13.92
CA ALA A 188 0.36 -11.17 -12.85
C ALA A 188 1.27 -12.21 -12.18
N LEU A 189 2.15 -12.83 -12.96
CA LEU A 189 3.03 -13.93 -12.47
C LEU A 189 4.50 -13.51 -12.36
N GLY A 190 4.84 -12.28 -12.71
CA GLY A 190 6.23 -11.83 -12.76
C GLY A 190 7.06 -12.60 -13.79
N GLY A 191 8.35 -12.70 -13.54
CA GLY A 191 9.30 -13.44 -14.36
C GLY A 191 10.75 -13.06 -14.10
N CYS A 192 11.67 -13.72 -14.80
CA CYS A 192 13.08 -13.38 -14.77
C CYS A 192 13.51 -12.68 -16.05
N VAL A 193 14.46 -11.77 -15.92
CA VAL A 193 15.03 -11.00 -17.02
C VAL A 193 16.55 -10.90 -16.92
N ASN A 194 17.19 -10.71 -18.07
CA ASN A 194 18.59 -10.34 -18.15
C ASN A 194 18.72 -8.82 -18.31
N PHE A 195 19.63 -8.24 -17.56
CA PHE A 195 19.93 -6.82 -17.58
C PHE A 195 21.16 -6.55 -18.45
N HIS A 196 21.08 -5.52 -19.30
CA HIS A 196 22.18 -5.09 -20.16
C HIS A 196 22.33 -3.58 -20.08
N ALA A 197 23.41 -3.10 -19.47
CA ALA A 197 23.73 -1.68 -19.42
C ALA A 197 24.20 -1.20 -20.81
N LEU A 198 23.90 0.06 -21.14
CA LEU A 198 24.58 0.75 -22.22
C LEU A 198 25.87 1.39 -21.68
N PRO A 199 26.89 1.62 -22.54
CA PRO A 199 28.14 2.24 -22.09
C PRO A 199 27.92 3.60 -21.44
N TYR A 200 28.35 3.75 -20.19
CA TYR A 200 28.45 5.05 -19.52
C TYR A 200 29.76 5.77 -19.91
N PRO A 201 29.78 7.10 -20.07
CA PRO A 201 28.66 8.06 -20.00
C PRO A 201 27.96 8.28 -21.37
N ALA A 202 28.21 7.41 -22.36
CA ALA A 202 27.62 7.58 -23.70
C ALA A 202 26.09 7.47 -23.69
N GLY A 203 25.54 6.62 -22.82
CA GLY A 203 24.12 6.58 -22.50
C GLY A 203 23.22 6.40 -23.72
N PHE A 204 22.10 7.14 -23.74
CA PHE A 204 21.17 7.21 -24.87
C PHE A 204 20.44 8.56 -24.91
N SER A 205 19.81 8.87 -26.04
CA SER A 205 19.00 10.07 -26.25
C SER A 205 17.73 9.70 -27.00
N ASN A 206 16.73 10.59 -27.02
CA ASN A 206 15.45 10.35 -27.71
C ASN A 206 14.72 9.09 -27.23
N TYR A 207 14.52 9.01 -25.91
CA TYR A 207 13.69 7.99 -25.26
C TYR A 207 12.23 8.18 -25.66
N LYS A 208 11.73 7.30 -26.51
CA LYS A 208 10.35 7.34 -26.99
C LYS A 208 9.38 6.82 -25.95
N SER A 209 8.33 7.58 -25.66
CA SER A 209 7.20 7.13 -24.87
C SER A 209 6.38 6.07 -25.62
N SER A 210 5.74 5.18 -24.88
CA SER A 210 4.75 4.25 -25.42
C SER A 210 3.82 3.75 -24.32
N VAL A 211 2.76 3.07 -24.72
CA VAL A 211 1.83 2.39 -23.80
C VAL A 211 1.84 0.90 -24.09
N SER A 212 2.16 0.09 -23.09
CA SER A 212 2.23 -1.36 -23.24
C SER A 212 1.91 -2.07 -21.92
N ASN A 213 1.11 -3.15 -21.99
CA ASN A 213 0.64 -3.90 -20.82
C ASN A 213 -0.04 -3.05 -19.73
N GLY A 214 -0.67 -1.94 -20.13
CA GLY A 214 -1.35 -1.02 -19.20
C GLY A 214 -0.39 -0.11 -18.42
N LEU A 215 0.90 -0.08 -18.79
CA LEU A 215 1.90 0.84 -18.26
C LEU A 215 2.22 1.90 -19.33
N ASN A 216 2.38 3.13 -18.88
CA ASN A 216 2.81 4.26 -19.71
C ASN A 216 4.29 4.52 -19.42
N SER A 217 5.06 4.88 -20.44
CA SER A 217 6.41 5.42 -20.27
C SER A 217 6.48 6.88 -20.67
N ALA A 218 7.30 7.64 -19.96
CA ALA A 218 7.59 9.05 -20.23
C ALA A 218 8.51 9.19 -21.46
N PHE A 219 8.35 10.31 -22.16
CA PHE A 219 9.23 10.71 -23.25
C PHE A 219 10.39 11.55 -22.68
N PHE A 220 11.59 11.38 -23.24
CA PHE A 220 12.72 12.22 -22.87
C PHE A 220 13.69 12.35 -24.05
N GLU A 221 13.78 13.56 -24.63
CA GLU A 221 14.60 13.80 -25.81
C GLU A 221 16.10 13.99 -25.53
N PRO A 222 16.50 14.74 -24.49
CA PRO A 222 17.92 15.00 -24.23
C PRO A 222 18.75 13.74 -23.99
N SER A 223 20.07 13.90 -24.09
CA SER A 223 21.01 12.83 -23.79
C SER A 223 21.07 12.59 -22.29
N TYR A 224 20.93 11.32 -21.89
CA TYR A 224 21.04 10.89 -20.50
C TYR A 224 22.14 9.83 -20.38
N SER A 225 23.06 10.01 -19.43
CA SER A 225 24.32 9.25 -19.36
C SER A 225 24.14 7.78 -18.97
N GLY A 226 23.05 7.44 -18.26
CA GLY A 226 22.73 6.07 -17.84
C GLY A 226 21.55 5.45 -18.60
N ALA A 227 21.77 4.32 -19.27
CA ALA A 227 20.69 3.61 -19.96
C ALA A 227 20.85 2.10 -19.88
N TYR A 228 19.76 1.37 -20.05
CA TYR A 228 19.80 -0.10 -20.09
C TYR A 228 18.75 -0.69 -21.04
N ARG A 229 18.94 -1.96 -21.35
CA ARG A 229 18.01 -2.81 -22.08
C ARG A 229 17.76 -4.11 -21.32
N ILE A 230 16.64 -4.73 -21.64
CA ILE A 230 16.20 -5.97 -21.01
C ILE A 230 16.06 -7.05 -22.08
N SER A 231 16.54 -8.25 -21.79
CA SER A 231 16.25 -9.42 -22.61
C SER A 231 15.63 -10.55 -21.80
N SER A 232 14.97 -11.47 -22.50
CA SER A 232 14.35 -12.64 -21.87
C SER A 232 15.42 -13.54 -21.24
N PHE A 233 15.16 -14.03 -20.02
CA PHE A 233 16.00 -15.02 -19.34
C PHE A 233 15.90 -16.42 -19.99
N GLY A 234 14.86 -16.67 -20.78
CA GLY A 234 14.52 -18.00 -21.31
C GLY A 234 13.61 -18.80 -20.37
N ALA A 235 13.36 -20.07 -20.70
CA ALA A 235 12.53 -20.95 -19.88
C ALA A 235 13.34 -21.53 -18.71
N SER A 236 13.01 -21.14 -17.49
CA SER A 236 13.66 -21.63 -16.28
C SER A 236 12.68 -21.88 -15.15
N ASN A 237 13.02 -22.85 -14.30
CA ASN A 237 12.25 -23.15 -13.10
C ASN A 237 12.47 -22.04 -12.06
N GLY A 238 11.42 -21.67 -11.33
CA GLY A 238 11.54 -20.75 -10.20
C GLY A 238 11.50 -19.27 -10.55
N CYS A 239 11.08 -18.88 -11.76
CA CYS A 239 10.90 -17.48 -12.13
C CYS A 239 9.48 -16.95 -11.93
N LEU A 240 8.50 -17.83 -11.70
CA LEU A 240 7.12 -17.44 -11.47
C LEU A 240 6.92 -17.01 -10.02
N ASP A 241 6.19 -15.94 -9.82
CA ASP A 241 5.63 -15.60 -8.51
C ASP A 241 4.48 -16.56 -8.16
N LEU A 242 4.60 -17.20 -7.00
CA LEU A 242 3.64 -18.17 -6.50
C LEU A 242 2.50 -17.55 -5.69
N HIS A 243 2.49 -16.23 -5.43
CA HIS A 243 1.48 -15.57 -4.59
C HIS A 243 0.04 -16.01 -4.89
N TYR A 244 -0.44 -15.83 -6.12
CA TYR A 244 -1.83 -16.21 -6.48
C TYR A 244 -2.08 -17.72 -6.44
N ILE A 245 -1.07 -18.52 -6.77
CA ILE A 245 -1.16 -19.99 -6.75
C ILE A 245 -1.31 -20.47 -5.30
N VAL A 246 -0.50 -19.95 -4.39
CA VAL A 246 -0.51 -20.29 -2.96
C VAL A 246 -1.78 -19.76 -2.29
N THR A 247 -2.26 -18.59 -2.70
CA THR A 247 -3.56 -18.05 -2.24
C THR A 247 -4.70 -18.98 -2.62
N GLY A 248 -4.77 -19.42 -3.88
CA GLY A 248 -5.76 -20.39 -4.33
C GLY A 248 -5.66 -21.73 -3.60
N PHE A 249 -4.44 -22.23 -3.40
CA PHE A 249 -4.17 -23.46 -2.65
C PHE A 249 -4.62 -23.36 -1.19
N ASN A 250 -4.22 -22.30 -0.47
CA ASN A 250 -4.60 -22.10 0.92
C ASN A 250 -6.10 -21.85 1.07
N ALA A 251 -6.74 -21.15 0.13
CA ALA A 251 -8.18 -20.95 0.12
C ALA A 251 -8.93 -22.26 -0.06
N PHE A 252 -8.49 -23.11 -0.98
CA PHE A 252 -9.05 -24.45 -1.17
C PHE A 252 -8.86 -25.33 0.07
N CYS A 253 -7.66 -25.36 0.66
CA CYS A 253 -7.38 -26.14 1.86
C CYS A 253 -8.20 -25.67 3.07
N LEU A 254 -8.36 -24.36 3.26
CA LEU A 254 -9.22 -23.78 4.30
C LEU A 254 -10.70 -24.14 4.09
N LEU A 255 -11.19 -24.09 2.85
CA LEU A 255 -12.55 -24.49 2.50
C LEU A 255 -12.79 -25.98 2.80
N LEU A 256 -11.87 -26.85 2.36
CA LEU A 256 -11.94 -28.29 2.62
C LEU A 256 -11.90 -28.61 4.13
N THR A 257 -11.03 -27.91 4.87
CA THR A 257 -10.95 -28.02 6.33
C THR A 257 -12.28 -27.65 6.99
N THR A 258 -12.89 -26.57 6.53
CA THR A 258 -14.14 -26.06 7.11
C THR A 258 -15.34 -26.95 6.78
N LEU A 259 -15.49 -27.37 5.53
CA LEU A 259 -16.65 -28.13 5.05
C LEU A 259 -16.59 -29.61 5.45
N SER A 260 -15.43 -30.26 5.24
CA SER A 260 -15.30 -31.71 5.35
C SER A 260 -14.74 -32.13 6.71
N LEU A 261 -13.68 -31.47 7.18
CA LEU A 261 -12.97 -31.89 8.40
C LEU A 261 -13.61 -31.35 9.68
N ARG A 262 -14.29 -30.20 9.60
CA ARG A 262 -15.05 -29.56 10.69
C ARG A 262 -14.30 -29.56 12.04
N PRO A 263 -13.11 -28.94 12.11
CA PRO A 263 -12.36 -28.89 13.36
C PRO A 263 -13.14 -28.14 14.46
N PRO A 264 -12.75 -28.30 15.73
CA PRO A 264 -13.25 -27.44 16.81
C PRO A 264 -13.06 -25.96 16.47
N ALA A 265 -13.99 -25.10 16.93
CA ALA A 265 -13.98 -23.67 16.62
C ALA A 265 -12.65 -22.97 17.00
N SER A 266 -12.03 -23.39 18.11
CA SER A 266 -10.73 -22.89 18.53
C SER A 266 -9.63 -23.23 17.52
N LEU A 267 -9.58 -24.48 17.03
CA LEU A 267 -8.60 -24.91 16.04
C LEU A 267 -8.83 -24.19 14.70
N LEU A 268 -10.07 -24.01 14.26
CA LEU A 268 -10.37 -23.22 13.05
C LEU A 268 -9.85 -21.78 13.18
N PHE A 269 -10.08 -21.13 14.33
CA PHE A 269 -9.55 -19.80 14.59
C PHE A 269 -8.02 -19.77 14.59
N THR A 270 -7.36 -20.74 15.24
CA THR A 270 -5.90 -20.86 15.21
C THR A 270 -5.36 -21.04 13.80
N ILE A 271 -6.04 -21.81 12.94
CA ILE A 271 -5.67 -21.95 11.53
C ILE A 271 -5.74 -20.58 10.84
N LEU A 272 -6.86 -19.86 10.94
CA LEU A 272 -7.00 -18.52 10.33
C LEU A 272 -5.92 -17.55 10.79
N LEU A 273 -5.63 -17.53 12.09
CA LEU A 273 -4.64 -16.64 12.68
C LEU A 273 -3.21 -16.98 12.21
N VAL A 274 -2.79 -18.23 12.39
CA VAL A 274 -1.40 -18.65 12.13
C VAL A 274 -1.13 -18.76 10.64
N MET A 275 -1.99 -19.47 9.90
CA MET A 275 -1.84 -19.59 8.45
C MET A 275 -1.98 -18.23 7.78
N GLY A 276 -2.93 -17.39 8.21
CA GLY A 276 -3.10 -16.05 7.67
C GLY A 276 -1.86 -15.18 7.84
N TYR A 277 -1.26 -15.17 9.04
CA TYR A 277 -0.03 -14.42 9.30
C TYR A 277 1.11 -14.85 8.38
N PHE A 278 1.39 -16.16 8.31
CA PHE A 278 2.46 -16.68 7.45
C PHE A 278 2.15 -16.53 5.95
N HIS A 279 0.90 -16.66 5.52
CA HIS A 279 0.49 -16.41 4.13
C HIS A 279 0.77 -14.97 3.74
N LEU A 280 0.43 -14.01 4.59
CA LEU A 280 0.70 -12.60 4.36
C LEU A 280 2.19 -12.30 4.27
N THR A 281 2.95 -12.65 5.31
CA THR A 281 4.36 -12.27 5.41
C THR A 281 5.28 -13.03 4.45
N LEU A 282 4.79 -14.10 3.80
CA LEU A 282 5.58 -14.94 2.89
C LEU A 282 5.06 -14.96 1.45
N PHE A 283 3.87 -14.43 1.15
CA PHE A 283 3.33 -14.49 -0.21
C PHE A 283 2.54 -13.25 -0.60
N ALA A 284 1.59 -12.82 0.23
CA ALA A 284 0.65 -11.79 -0.22
C ALA A 284 1.18 -10.35 -0.13
N ASP A 285 1.87 -10.01 0.94
CA ASP A 285 2.50 -8.69 1.10
C ASP A 285 3.73 -8.82 2.02
N PRO A 286 4.79 -9.54 1.57
CA PRO A 286 5.95 -9.80 2.40
C PRO A 286 6.69 -8.48 2.71
N PRO A 287 7.07 -8.20 3.97
CA PRO A 287 7.72 -6.94 4.33
C PRO A 287 9.15 -6.84 3.78
N ASN A 288 9.78 -7.97 3.47
CA ASN A 288 11.11 -8.05 2.88
C ASN A 288 11.17 -9.24 1.93
N VAL A 289 11.94 -9.11 0.85
CA VAL A 289 12.18 -10.19 -0.11
C VAL A 289 13.69 -10.39 -0.30
N PRO A 290 14.25 -11.57 0.00
CA PRO A 290 13.61 -12.74 0.60
C PRO A 290 13.12 -12.48 2.05
N PRO A 291 12.21 -13.32 2.59
CA PRO A 291 11.63 -13.11 3.90
C PRO A 291 12.68 -13.07 5.03
N ASN A 292 12.61 -12.03 5.86
CA ASN A 292 13.41 -11.94 7.08
C ASN A 292 12.75 -12.77 8.20
N TRP A 293 13.30 -13.96 8.46
CA TRP A 293 12.78 -14.87 9.48
C TRP A 293 12.88 -14.34 10.91
N GLU A 294 13.87 -13.49 11.22
CA GLU A 294 13.99 -12.89 12.54
C GLU A 294 12.77 -12.00 12.84
N THR A 295 12.42 -11.13 11.89
CA THR A 295 11.25 -10.25 12.00
C THR A 295 9.95 -11.06 12.03
N ILE A 296 9.78 -12.02 11.13
CA ILE A 296 8.54 -12.82 11.02
C ILE A 296 8.30 -13.63 12.31
N ILE A 297 9.31 -14.34 12.80
CA ILE A 297 9.19 -15.13 14.02
C ILE A 297 9.07 -14.22 15.25
N GLY A 298 9.81 -13.12 15.29
CA GLY A 298 9.75 -12.12 16.36
C GLY A 298 8.37 -11.47 16.51
N GLY A 299 7.65 -11.25 15.41
CA GLY A 299 6.27 -10.72 15.43
C GLY A 299 5.19 -11.71 15.89
N THR A 300 5.47 -13.02 15.80
CA THR A 300 4.48 -14.08 16.05
C THR A 300 3.86 -14.04 17.46
N PRO A 301 4.62 -13.88 18.57
CA PRO A 301 4.03 -13.84 19.92
C PRO A 301 3.00 -12.73 20.12
N ALA A 302 3.25 -11.54 19.58
CA ALA A 302 2.33 -10.41 19.69
C ALA A 302 1.03 -10.67 18.90
N VAL A 303 1.15 -11.24 17.69
CA VAL A 303 0.00 -11.68 16.88
C VAL A 303 -0.81 -12.75 17.60
N LEU A 304 -0.16 -13.74 18.24
CA LEU A 304 -0.84 -14.77 19.02
C LEU A 304 -1.57 -14.21 20.24
N LEU A 305 -0.97 -13.23 20.93
CA LEU A 305 -1.60 -12.56 22.07
C LEU A 305 -2.84 -11.75 21.64
N ALA A 306 -2.73 -10.97 20.58
CA ALA A 306 -3.85 -10.24 19.99
C ALA A 306 -4.94 -11.20 19.50
N GLY A 307 -4.55 -12.29 18.85
CA GLY A 307 -5.45 -13.36 18.42
C GLY A 307 -6.18 -14.01 19.60
N TYR A 308 -5.51 -14.28 20.71
CA TYR A 308 -6.17 -14.77 21.93
C TYR A 308 -7.23 -13.79 22.44
N TRP A 309 -6.94 -12.48 22.40
CA TRP A 309 -7.92 -11.45 22.73
C TRP A 309 -9.10 -11.47 21.74
N PHE A 310 -8.87 -11.48 20.43
CA PHE A 310 -9.91 -11.59 19.40
C PHE A 310 -10.79 -12.83 19.57
N TRP A 311 -10.19 -13.97 19.92
CA TRP A 311 -10.91 -15.19 20.25
C TRP A 311 -11.92 -14.95 21.37
N LYS A 312 -11.46 -14.37 22.48
CA LYS A 312 -12.29 -14.14 23.67
C LYS A 312 -13.39 -13.11 23.45
N VAL A 313 -13.11 -12.03 22.73
CA VAL A 313 -14.06 -10.91 22.59
C VAL A 313 -15.03 -11.09 21.42
N SER A 314 -14.69 -11.89 20.41
CA SER A 314 -15.49 -12.03 19.18
C SER A 314 -15.66 -13.48 18.72
N PHE A 315 -14.58 -14.11 18.25
CA PHE A 315 -14.67 -15.35 17.46
C PHE A 315 -15.28 -16.51 18.23
N GLN A 316 -15.00 -16.65 19.53
CA GLN A 316 -15.56 -17.73 20.34
C GLN A 316 -17.09 -17.72 20.27
N ARG A 317 -17.71 -16.55 20.43
CA ARG A 317 -19.16 -16.43 20.48
C ARG A 317 -19.79 -16.68 19.11
N ALA A 318 -19.24 -16.06 18.06
CA ALA A 318 -19.76 -16.21 16.71
C ALA A 318 -19.61 -17.65 16.19
N LEU A 319 -18.41 -18.24 16.28
CA LEU A 319 -18.15 -19.58 15.76
C LEU A 319 -18.90 -20.69 16.50
N LEU A 320 -19.14 -20.55 17.81
CA LEU A 320 -19.97 -21.50 18.54
C LEU A 320 -21.42 -21.47 18.04
N GLY A 321 -21.97 -20.29 17.73
CA GLY A 321 -23.31 -20.16 17.15
C GLY A 321 -23.46 -20.79 15.77
N PHE A 322 -22.41 -20.71 14.94
CA PHE A 322 -22.41 -21.28 13.58
C PHE A 322 -21.88 -22.71 13.49
N LYS A 323 -21.54 -23.38 14.61
CA LYS A 323 -20.91 -24.71 14.62
C LYS A 323 -21.63 -25.77 13.78
N GLN A 324 -22.95 -25.65 13.61
CA GLN A 324 -23.76 -26.59 12.83
C GLN A 324 -23.96 -26.19 11.36
N LEU A 325 -23.38 -25.07 10.92
CA LEU A 325 -23.55 -24.48 9.60
C LEU A 325 -22.19 -24.37 8.88
N PRO A 326 -21.51 -25.49 8.58
CA PRO A 326 -20.19 -25.48 7.95
C PRO A 326 -20.16 -24.73 6.60
N LEU A 327 -21.26 -24.75 5.82
CA LEU A 327 -21.32 -24.01 4.56
C LEU A 327 -21.31 -22.50 4.79
N GLU A 328 -22.06 -22.02 5.78
CA GLU A 328 -22.08 -20.59 6.15
C GLU A 328 -20.71 -20.13 6.64
N ILE A 329 -20.02 -20.96 7.43
CA ILE A 329 -18.65 -20.67 7.87
C ILE A 329 -17.73 -20.63 6.64
N GLY A 330 -17.73 -21.67 5.82
CA GLY A 330 -16.85 -21.77 4.65
C GLY A 330 -17.03 -20.60 3.67
N LEU A 331 -18.25 -20.13 3.46
CA LEU A 331 -18.55 -19.02 2.56
C LEU A 331 -18.36 -17.66 3.23
N TRP A 332 -19.11 -17.33 4.28
CA TRP A 332 -19.07 -15.98 4.85
C TRP A 332 -17.76 -15.68 5.57
N GLN A 333 -17.25 -16.64 6.36
CA GLN A 333 -15.96 -16.47 7.03
C GLN A 333 -14.82 -16.53 6.01
N GLY A 334 -14.88 -17.48 5.07
CA GLY A 334 -13.86 -17.64 4.04
C GLY A 334 -13.73 -16.40 3.16
N ILE A 335 -14.83 -15.90 2.60
CA ILE A 335 -14.83 -14.68 1.77
C ILE A 335 -14.34 -13.48 2.59
N GLY A 336 -14.86 -13.29 3.80
CA GLY A 336 -14.41 -12.19 4.66
C GLY A 336 -12.91 -12.25 4.92
N PHE A 337 -12.40 -13.42 5.31
CA PHE A 337 -10.98 -13.63 5.59
C PHE A 337 -10.09 -13.34 4.37
N TRP A 338 -10.37 -13.94 3.21
CA TRP A 338 -9.53 -13.74 2.02
C TRP A 338 -9.58 -12.33 1.47
N LEU A 339 -10.73 -11.64 1.55
CA LEU A 339 -10.81 -10.21 1.22
C LEU A 339 -9.97 -9.34 2.16
N GLY A 340 -9.86 -9.73 3.43
CA GLY A 340 -9.03 -9.01 4.40
C GLY A 340 -7.54 -9.33 4.27
N ILE A 341 -7.19 -10.57 3.93
CA ILE A 341 -5.80 -11.00 3.69
C ILE A 341 -5.25 -10.39 2.40
N GLU A 342 -6.04 -10.34 1.32
CA GLU A 342 -5.62 -9.77 0.03
C GLU A 342 -5.98 -8.28 -0.08
N SER A 343 -5.96 -7.56 1.05
CA SER A 343 -6.49 -6.19 1.10
C SER A 343 -5.63 -5.23 0.27
N SER A 344 -4.31 -5.37 0.31
CA SER A 344 -3.37 -4.60 -0.52
C SER A 344 -3.57 -4.88 -2.02
N THR A 345 -3.81 -6.13 -2.40
CA THR A 345 -4.06 -6.54 -3.80
C THR A 345 -5.42 -6.04 -4.33
N ILE A 346 -6.46 -6.14 -3.52
CA ILE A 346 -7.84 -5.85 -3.94
C ILE A 346 -8.12 -4.35 -3.86
N PHE A 347 -7.75 -3.70 -2.77
CA PHE A 347 -8.10 -2.30 -2.52
C PHE A 347 -7.11 -1.28 -3.12
N SER A 348 -5.91 -1.69 -3.53
CA SER A 348 -5.00 -0.83 -4.32
C SER A 348 -5.59 -0.39 -5.67
N LYS A 349 -6.59 -1.14 -6.17
CA LYS A 349 -7.32 -0.83 -7.40
C LYS A 349 -8.47 0.16 -7.18
N LEU A 350 -8.82 0.43 -5.92
CA LEU A 350 -9.81 1.46 -5.61
C LEU A 350 -9.11 2.83 -5.63
N PRO A 351 -9.71 3.86 -6.24
CA PRO A 351 -9.14 5.21 -6.32
C PRO A 351 -9.21 5.97 -4.97
N ILE A 352 -8.81 5.33 -3.87
CA ILE A 352 -8.82 5.89 -2.50
C ILE A 352 -7.45 5.76 -1.81
N THR A 353 -6.42 5.34 -2.55
CA THR A 353 -5.10 5.01 -2.01
C THR A 353 -4.36 6.18 -1.36
N ARG A 354 -4.76 7.43 -1.65
CA ARG A 354 -4.18 8.66 -1.07
C ARG A 354 -5.14 9.46 -0.19
N LEU A 355 -6.18 8.81 0.34
CA LEU A 355 -7.17 9.46 1.21
C LEU A 355 -6.46 10.19 2.38
N GLY A 356 -6.59 11.52 2.42
CA GLY A 356 -5.99 12.38 3.45
C GLY A 356 -4.67 13.05 3.07
N TYR A 357 -4.07 12.70 1.94
CA TYR A 357 -2.87 13.35 1.40
C TYR A 357 -3.19 14.20 0.17
N ASP A 358 -3.97 13.66 -0.78
CA ASP A 358 -4.33 14.34 -2.01
C ASP A 358 -5.84 14.58 -2.11
N ALA A 359 -6.23 15.53 -2.97
CA ALA A 359 -7.61 15.66 -3.41
C ALA A 359 -8.03 14.38 -4.16
N LEU A 360 -9.19 13.82 -3.79
CA LEU A 360 -9.75 12.68 -4.49
C LEU A 360 -10.30 13.09 -5.85
N ASP A 361 -10.03 12.28 -6.86
CA ASP A 361 -10.70 12.38 -8.15
C ASP A 361 -12.19 11.96 -8.03
N PRO A 362 -13.04 12.22 -9.05
CA PRO A 362 -14.46 11.88 -8.98
C PRO A 362 -14.73 10.40 -8.70
N ALA A 363 -13.89 9.50 -9.24
CA ALA A 363 -14.00 8.06 -9.02
C ALA A 363 -13.67 7.68 -7.56
N GLY A 364 -12.67 8.32 -6.96
CA GLY A 364 -12.29 8.20 -5.57
C GLY A 364 -13.37 8.66 -4.62
N VAL A 365 -14.01 9.81 -4.90
CA VAL A 365 -15.16 10.29 -4.13
C VAL A 365 -16.32 9.28 -4.18
N ILE A 366 -16.66 8.76 -5.36
CA ILE A 366 -17.72 7.74 -5.51
C ILE A 366 -17.38 6.48 -4.70
N SER A 367 -16.14 6.00 -4.81
CA SER A 367 -15.68 4.81 -4.09
C SER A 367 -15.77 4.99 -2.58
N LEU A 368 -15.31 6.13 -2.07
CA LEU A 368 -15.38 6.48 -0.66
C LEU A 368 -16.83 6.55 -0.17
N VAL A 369 -17.72 7.22 -0.90
CA VAL A 369 -19.15 7.32 -0.55
C VAL A 369 -19.79 5.94 -0.48
N CYS A 370 -19.52 5.06 -1.45
CA CYS A 370 -20.01 3.67 -1.44
C CYS A 370 -19.54 2.91 -0.20
N ILE A 371 -18.25 2.99 0.14
CA ILE A 371 -17.68 2.35 1.34
C ILE A 371 -18.35 2.88 2.62
N ILE A 372 -18.50 4.20 2.74
CA ILE A 372 -19.15 4.84 3.89
C ILE A 372 -20.60 4.37 4.04
N ILE A 373 -21.36 4.30 2.94
CA ILE A 373 -22.75 3.82 2.96
C ILE A 373 -22.81 2.38 3.46
N VAL A 374 -21.97 1.49 2.92
CA VAL A 374 -21.92 0.08 3.36
C VAL A 374 -21.54 -0.02 4.83
N ALA A 375 -20.52 0.73 5.27
CA ALA A 375 -20.10 0.76 6.67
C ALA A 375 -21.22 1.24 7.60
N ILE A 376 -21.94 2.31 7.24
CA ILE A 376 -23.08 2.82 8.00
C ILE A 376 -24.19 1.77 8.11
N ILE A 377 -24.53 1.09 7.01
CA ILE A 377 -25.55 0.03 7.02
C ILE A 377 -25.15 -1.10 7.98
N VAL A 378 -23.89 -1.54 7.91
CA VAL A 378 -23.34 -2.58 8.80
C VAL A 378 -23.39 -2.13 10.27
N VAL A 379 -22.95 -0.91 10.56
CA VAL A 379 -22.95 -0.35 11.93
C VAL A 379 -24.37 -0.22 12.47
N ILE A 380 -25.33 0.31 11.70
CA ILE A 380 -26.73 0.43 12.12
C ILE A 380 -27.33 -0.95 12.40
N LYS A 381 -27.11 -1.93 11.51
CA LYS A 381 -27.61 -3.30 11.70
C LYS A 381 -26.99 -3.94 12.94
N GLN A 382 -25.68 -3.85 13.12
CA GLN A 382 -25.01 -4.38 14.31
C GLN A 382 -25.49 -3.70 15.58
N ALA A 383 -25.57 -2.36 15.61
CA ALA A 383 -26.07 -1.62 16.76
C ALA A 383 -27.51 -2.04 17.13
N TRP A 384 -28.38 -2.21 16.13
CA TRP A 384 -29.74 -2.66 16.34
C TRP A 384 -29.82 -4.06 16.96
N GLU A 385 -28.96 -4.98 16.54
CA GLU A 385 -28.93 -6.33 17.11
C GLU A 385 -28.27 -6.35 18.49
N MET A 386 -27.15 -5.66 18.68
CA MET A 386 -26.43 -5.56 19.95
C MET A 386 -27.27 -4.93 21.05
N ARG A 387 -28.14 -3.98 20.69
CA ARG A 387 -29.13 -3.34 21.59
C ARG A 387 -30.02 -4.37 22.28
N LYS A 388 -30.45 -5.43 21.58
CA LYS A 388 -31.34 -6.46 22.15
C LYS A 388 -30.69 -7.17 23.35
N TYR A 389 -29.35 -7.18 23.40
CA TYR A 389 -28.56 -7.90 24.39
C TYR A 389 -27.90 -7.00 25.43
N GLY A 390 -28.14 -5.68 25.39
CA GLY A 390 -27.46 -4.72 26.27
C GLY A 390 -25.98 -4.51 25.95
N LEU A 391 -25.51 -5.00 24.78
CA LEU A 391 -24.12 -4.88 24.35
C LEU A 391 -23.85 -3.51 23.73
N LEU A 392 -24.86 -2.88 23.11
CA LEU A 392 -24.70 -1.55 22.51
C LEU A 392 -24.27 -0.53 23.57
N GLN A 393 -25.02 -0.43 24.69
CA GLN A 393 -24.65 0.45 25.79
C GLN A 393 -23.30 0.06 26.42
N TYR A 394 -23.05 -1.24 26.57
CA TYR A 394 -21.80 -1.76 27.15
C TYR A 394 -20.56 -1.30 26.35
N TYR A 395 -20.58 -1.41 25.02
CA TYR A 395 -19.45 -0.99 24.20
C TYR A 395 -19.42 0.52 23.98
N LEU A 396 -20.55 1.19 23.79
CA LEU A 396 -20.58 2.65 23.60
C LEU A 396 -19.86 3.39 24.75
N ILE A 397 -20.14 3.01 26.00
CA ILE A 397 -19.51 3.62 27.18
C ILE A 397 -17.98 3.41 27.20
N ARG A 398 -17.48 2.32 26.60
CA ARG A 398 -16.04 2.01 26.52
C ARG A 398 -15.34 2.66 25.34
N TYR A 399 -16.07 2.98 24.28
CA TYR A 399 -15.52 3.59 23.07
C TYR A 399 -15.56 5.12 23.14
N ILE A 400 -16.52 5.72 23.86
CA ILE A 400 -16.60 7.18 24.06
C ILE A 400 -15.27 7.78 24.56
N PRO A 401 -14.56 7.19 25.53
CA PRO A 401 -13.25 7.70 25.97
C PRO A 401 -12.16 7.72 24.90
N LEU A 402 -12.27 6.97 23.81
CA LEU A 402 -11.29 7.01 22.72
C LEU A 402 -11.30 8.36 21.99
N ILE A 403 -12.44 9.06 21.95
CA ILE A 403 -12.55 10.37 21.29
C ILE A 403 -11.63 11.42 21.94
N PRO A 404 -11.72 11.73 23.25
CA PRO A 404 -10.81 12.68 23.86
C PRO A 404 -9.35 12.22 23.82
N ILE A 405 -9.08 10.90 23.87
CA ILE A 405 -7.71 10.37 23.71
C ILE A 405 -7.16 10.72 22.32
N LEU A 406 -7.92 10.47 21.25
CA LEU A 406 -7.52 10.81 19.88
C LEU A 406 -7.35 12.32 19.71
N ILE A 407 -8.23 13.14 20.30
CA ILE A 407 -8.08 14.59 20.28
C ILE A 407 -6.76 15.01 20.94
N ILE A 408 -6.45 14.49 22.14
CA ILE A 408 -5.19 14.80 22.83
C ILE A 408 -3.97 14.39 21.99
N LEU A 409 -4.00 13.20 21.39
CA LEU A 409 -2.92 12.72 20.53
C LEU A 409 -2.76 13.57 19.26
N ALA A 410 -3.85 14.14 18.73
CA ALA A 410 -3.83 14.98 17.53
C ALA A 410 -3.14 16.34 17.76
N PHE A 411 -3.08 16.79 19.01
CA PHE A 411 -2.47 18.07 19.39
C PHE A 411 -1.02 17.95 19.88
N ILE A 412 -0.41 16.76 19.77
CA ILE A 412 1.02 16.61 20.09
C ILE A 412 1.86 17.31 19.01
N PRO A 413 2.67 18.33 19.35
CA PRO A 413 3.45 19.08 18.36
C PRO A 413 4.40 18.17 17.58
N ASN A 414 4.52 18.41 16.26
CA ASN A 414 5.36 17.65 15.33
C ASN A 414 4.97 16.18 15.12
N TYR A 415 3.88 15.70 15.73
CA TYR A 415 3.34 14.36 15.48
C TYR A 415 2.03 14.45 14.72
N THR A 416 1.79 13.45 13.89
CA THR A 416 0.54 13.26 13.14
C THR A 416 -0.09 11.94 13.54
N ILE A 417 -1.42 11.91 13.57
CA ILE A 417 -2.17 10.67 13.76
C ILE A 417 -2.19 9.92 12.44
N ARG A 418 -1.69 8.68 12.44
CA ARG A 418 -1.79 7.76 11.32
C ARG A 418 -2.58 6.53 11.72
N LEU A 419 -3.82 6.46 11.24
CA LEU A 419 -4.71 5.33 11.50
C LEU A 419 -4.49 4.24 10.46
N HIS A 420 -3.56 3.32 10.75
CA HIS A 420 -3.40 2.08 10.01
C HIS A 420 -4.65 1.21 10.10
N HIS A 421 -4.97 0.46 9.04
CA HIS A 421 -6.21 -0.34 9.01
C HIS A 421 -6.26 -1.46 10.05
N TYR A 422 -5.11 -1.95 10.53
CA TYR A 422 -5.08 -2.92 11.63
C TYR A 422 -5.67 -2.34 12.93
N LEU A 423 -5.57 -1.03 13.15
CA LEU A 423 -6.18 -0.35 14.32
C LEU A 423 -7.70 -0.34 14.20
N PHE A 424 -8.23 -0.06 13.00
CA PHE A 424 -9.67 -0.16 12.74
C PHE A 424 -10.17 -1.60 12.96
N ALA A 425 -9.39 -2.61 12.56
CA ALA A 425 -9.73 -4.01 12.80
C ALA A 425 -9.80 -4.35 14.31
N ILE A 426 -8.83 -3.90 15.12
CA ILE A 426 -8.83 -4.07 16.57
C ILE A 426 -10.07 -3.42 17.20
N ILE A 427 -10.39 -2.19 16.78
CA ILE A 427 -11.55 -1.42 17.26
C ILE A 427 -12.86 -2.10 16.83
N ALA A 428 -12.93 -2.66 15.63
CA ALA A 428 -14.13 -3.30 15.10
C ALA A 428 -14.40 -4.68 15.75
N MET A 429 -13.37 -5.40 16.20
CA MET A 429 -13.50 -6.79 16.65
C MET A 429 -14.59 -7.01 17.73
N PRO A 430 -14.67 -6.22 18.82
CA PRO A 430 -15.68 -6.45 19.87
C PRO A 430 -17.13 -6.22 19.41
N VAL A 431 -17.35 -5.31 18.44
CA VAL A 431 -18.67 -5.00 17.88
C VAL A 431 -19.08 -5.95 16.75
N LEU A 432 -18.21 -6.89 16.38
CA LEU A 432 -18.44 -7.96 15.41
C LEU A 432 -18.53 -9.34 16.09
N SER A 433 -19.02 -9.37 17.34
CA SER A 433 -19.02 -10.57 18.19
C SER A 433 -20.33 -11.38 18.21
N LEU A 434 -21.37 -10.93 17.51
CA LEU A 434 -22.67 -11.60 17.54
C LEU A 434 -22.64 -12.87 16.65
N PRO A 435 -23.35 -13.95 17.00
CA PRO A 435 -23.61 -15.06 16.09
C PRO A 435 -24.64 -14.66 15.02
N ASN A 436 -24.26 -13.76 14.14
CA ASN A 436 -24.97 -13.39 12.93
C ASN A 436 -23.97 -13.36 11.74
N ARG A 437 -24.50 -13.29 10.52
CA ARG A 437 -23.65 -13.36 9.30
C ARG A 437 -22.75 -12.14 9.13
N ILE A 438 -23.23 -10.97 9.54
CA ILE A 438 -22.47 -9.71 9.48
C ILE A 438 -21.19 -9.84 10.32
N SER A 439 -21.31 -10.38 11.52
CA SER A 439 -20.19 -10.64 12.44
C SER A 439 -19.32 -11.78 11.93
N LEU A 440 -19.90 -12.86 11.40
CA LEU A 440 -19.14 -13.99 10.85
C LEU A 440 -18.21 -13.55 9.71
N PHE A 441 -18.73 -12.75 8.77
CA PHE A 441 -17.94 -12.13 7.70
C PHE A 441 -16.99 -11.06 8.26
N GLY A 442 -17.54 -10.11 9.02
CA GLY A 442 -16.82 -8.91 9.45
C GLY A 442 -15.65 -9.20 10.37
N GLN A 443 -15.77 -10.14 11.31
CA GLN A 443 -14.65 -10.50 12.19
C GLN A 443 -13.52 -11.20 11.41
N ALA A 444 -13.87 -11.95 10.36
CA ALA A 444 -12.89 -12.63 9.51
C ALA A 444 -12.17 -11.62 8.61
N PHE A 445 -12.92 -10.67 8.04
CA PHE A 445 -12.38 -9.54 7.30
C PHE A 445 -11.49 -8.65 8.17
N ALA A 446 -11.94 -8.31 9.38
CA ALA A 446 -11.14 -7.56 10.34
C ALA A 446 -9.88 -8.34 10.76
N LEU A 447 -9.96 -9.67 10.96
CA LEU A 447 -8.76 -10.48 11.22
C LEU A 447 -7.78 -10.40 10.05
N GLY A 448 -8.26 -10.52 8.81
CA GLY A 448 -7.42 -10.36 7.62
C GLY A 448 -6.74 -8.99 7.58
N LEU A 449 -7.50 -7.90 7.74
CA LEU A 449 -6.96 -6.53 7.80
C LEU A 449 -5.95 -6.33 8.95
N PHE A 450 -6.22 -6.91 10.12
CA PHE A 450 -5.28 -6.87 11.23
C PHE A 450 -3.96 -7.55 10.87
N LEU A 451 -4.05 -8.76 10.31
CA LEU A 451 -2.87 -9.52 9.92
C LEU A 451 -2.11 -8.82 8.79
N ASP A 452 -2.80 -8.24 7.82
CA ASP A 452 -2.22 -7.51 6.69
C ASP A 452 -1.41 -6.32 7.20
N GLY A 453 -2.02 -5.46 8.03
CA GLY A 453 -1.32 -4.30 8.57
C GLY A 453 -0.16 -4.67 9.50
N VAL A 454 -0.32 -5.65 10.39
CA VAL A 454 0.77 -6.08 11.29
C VAL A 454 1.84 -6.89 10.57
N GLY A 455 1.48 -7.65 9.53
CA GLY A 455 2.43 -8.38 8.71
C GLY A 455 3.33 -7.46 7.89
N ARG A 456 2.75 -6.36 7.37
CA ARG A 456 3.45 -5.39 6.51
C ARG A 456 4.25 -4.35 7.29
N TRP A 457 3.65 -3.73 8.31
CA TRP A 457 4.26 -2.61 9.04
C TRP A 457 4.59 -2.96 10.49
N ASN A 458 4.52 -4.23 10.88
CA ASN A 458 4.65 -4.63 12.27
C ASN A 458 3.63 -3.86 13.15
N TRP A 459 4.01 -3.41 14.34
CA TRP A 459 3.12 -2.66 15.23
C TRP A 459 3.30 -1.15 15.07
N ASP A 460 3.23 -0.65 13.84
CA ASP A 460 3.50 0.76 13.54
C ASP A 460 2.56 1.70 14.32
N GLY A 461 3.11 2.81 14.80
CA GLY A 461 2.47 3.67 15.79
C GLY A 461 1.16 4.32 15.32
N LEU A 462 0.26 4.59 16.27
CA LEU A 462 -0.91 5.45 16.05
C LEU A 462 -0.51 6.93 15.82
N ILE A 463 0.61 7.35 16.42
CA ILE A 463 1.23 8.65 16.22
C ILE A 463 2.62 8.47 15.61
N GLN A 464 2.95 9.29 14.62
CA GLN A 464 4.24 9.26 13.94
C GLN A 464 4.79 10.67 13.80
N LEU A 465 6.12 10.78 13.72
CA LEU A 465 6.78 12.06 13.53
C LEU A 465 6.43 12.60 12.14
N THR A 466 6.01 13.87 12.07
CA THR A 466 5.57 14.49 10.80
C THR A 466 6.68 14.47 9.76
N GLY A 467 7.92 14.78 10.18
CA GLY A 467 9.09 14.73 9.30
C GLY A 467 9.37 13.33 8.73
N SER A 468 9.10 12.25 9.49
CA SER A 468 9.29 10.89 8.96
C SER A 468 8.22 10.47 7.95
N LEU A 469 7.09 11.18 7.89
CA LEU A 469 6.02 10.91 6.92
C LEU A 469 6.24 11.56 5.57
N VAL A 470 7.08 12.60 5.50
CA VAL A 470 7.46 13.26 4.24
C VAL A 470 8.18 12.26 3.34
N GLY A 471 9.02 11.41 3.93
CA GLY A 471 9.79 10.42 3.18
C GLY A 471 10.73 11.11 2.22
N ASP A 472 10.56 10.83 0.92
CA ASP A 472 11.31 11.44 -0.16
C ASP A 472 10.56 12.64 -0.81
N ALA A 473 9.45 13.11 -0.24
CA ALA A 473 8.76 14.30 -0.77
C ALA A 473 9.55 15.60 -0.51
N ASN A 474 9.15 16.67 -1.20
CA ASN A 474 9.64 18.01 -0.91
C ASN A 474 9.28 18.42 0.53
N HIS A 475 10.23 19.00 1.24
CA HIS A 475 10.09 19.41 2.64
C HIS A 475 9.44 20.79 2.80
N GLY A 476 9.16 21.49 1.70
CA GLY A 476 8.67 22.87 1.70
C GLY A 476 9.75 23.88 2.09
N SER A 477 11.01 23.53 1.84
CA SER A 477 12.15 24.41 1.99
C SER A 477 12.18 25.49 0.90
N PHE A 478 12.98 26.54 1.14
CA PHE A 478 13.07 27.66 0.21
C PHE A 478 13.78 27.24 -1.08
N VAL A 479 13.22 27.64 -2.23
CA VAL A 479 13.76 27.38 -3.57
C VAL A 479 14.00 28.70 -4.31
N PRO A 480 15.01 28.79 -5.21
CA PRO A 480 15.26 30.02 -5.96
C PRO A 480 14.12 30.35 -6.92
N SER A 481 13.76 31.64 -7.03
CA SER A 481 12.83 32.13 -8.05
C SER A 481 13.59 32.59 -9.29
N PHE A 482 13.05 32.30 -10.47
CA PHE A 482 13.67 32.64 -11.75
C PHE A 482 13.15 33.97 -12.29
N TRP A 483 14.04 34.88 -12.69
CA TRP A 483 13.68 36.27 -13.00
C TRP A 483 13.47 36.50 -14.49
N SER A 484 12.28 36.95 -14.89
CA SER A 484 11.95 37.26 -16.29
C SER A 484 12.71 38.49 -16.84
N ASN A 485 12.89 39.52 -16.01
CA ASN A 485 13.35 40.85 -16.42
C ASN A 485 14.84 40.91 -16.79
N LEU A 486 15.66 40.04 -16.20
CA LEU A 486 17.09 39.93 -16.50
C LEU A 486 17.40 38.79 -17.47
N THR A 487 16.51 37.81 -17.58
CA THR A 487 16.69 36.65 -18.44
C THR A 487 16.68 37.04 -19.92
N SER A 488 17.70 36.60 -20.64
CA SER A 488 17.82 36.74 -22.09
C SER A 488 17.43 35.42 -22.78
N SER A 489 17.47 35.36 -24.11
CA SER A 489 17.21 34.12 -24.85
C SER A 489 18.20 32.98 -24.55
N THR A 490 19.37 33.31 -23.98
CA THR A 490 20.44 32.33 -23.71
C THR A 490 20.86 32.29 -22.24
N THR A 491 20.60 33.34 -21.47
CA THR A 491 21.07 33.44 -20.08
C THR A 491 19.89 33.54 -19.13
N LEU A 492 19.77 32.57 -18.22
CA LEU A 492 18.77 32.54 -17.15
C LEU A 492 19.34 33.19 -15.88
N TYR A 493 18.53 33.99 -15.19
CA TYR A 493 18.86 34.60 -13.90
C TYR A 493 17.88 34.16 -12.81
N TRP A 494 18.35 34.09 -11.56
CA TRP A 494 17.53 33.72 -10.40
C TRP A 494 18.00 34.42 -9.12
N ASP A 495 17.31 34.16 -8.01
CA ASP A 495 17.61 34.72 -6.69
C ASP A 495 19.06 34.46 -6.26
N PRO A 496 19.84 35.46 -5.80
CA PRO A 496 21.20 35.28 -5.32
C PRO A 496 21.27 34.65 -3.93
N ILE A 497 22.37 33.96 -3.61
CA ILE A 497 22.58 33.27 -2.32
C ILE A 497 22.46 34.21 -1.13
N SER A 498 22.92 35.46 -1.29
CA SER A 498 22.86 36.51 -0.26
C SER A 498 21.44 36.82 0.23
N SER A 499 20.40 36.42 -0.52
CA SER A 499 19.00 36.56 -0.10
C SER A 499 18.64 35.70 1.13
N ILE A 500 19.32 34.55 1.32
CA ILE A 500 18.95 33.56 2.35
C ILE A 500 20.14 32.98 3.14
N GLU A 501 21.37 33.34 2.79
CA GLU A 501 22.61 32.86 3.42
C GLU A 501 22.56 32.94 4.95
N SER A 502 22.15 34.09 5.48
CA SER A 502 22.09 34.35 6.93
C SER A 502 21.03 33.54 7.69
N ILE A 503 20.07 32.95 6.97
CA ILE A 503 18.94 32.20 7.55
C ILE A 503 19.23 30.70 7.52
N TYR A 504 19.76 30.20 6.40
CA TYR A 504 19.89 28.76 6.15
C TYR A 504 21.34 28.26 6.00
N ASN A 505 22.36 29.12 6.19
CA ASN A 505 23.77 28.78 5.99
C ASN A 505 24.03 28.18 4.58
N VAL A 506 23.47 28.85 3.58
CA VAL A 506 23.52 28.42 2.17
C VAL A 506 24.87 28.79 1.56
N THR A 507 25.50 27.84 0.89
CA THR A 507 26.86 28.00 0.32
C THR A 507 26.90 28.01 -1.20
N GLY A 508 25.84 27.57 -1.87
CA GLY A 508 25.81 27.39 -3.32
C GLY A 508 24.47 26.91 -3.84
N TYR A 509 24.43 26.54 -5.12
CA TYR A 509 23.33 25.84 -5.77
C TYR A 509 23.76 24.46 -6.28
N SER A 510 22.84 23.51 -6.22
CA SER A 510 22.85 22.29 -7.01
C SER A 510 22.09 22.60 -8.30
N VAL A 511 22.78 22.51 -9.45
CA VAL A 511 22.23 22.84 -10.76
C VAL A 511 22.03 21.57 -11.55
N ILE A 512 20.78 21.31 -11.93
CA ILE A 512 20.37 20.17 -12.74
C ILE A 512 19.96 20.65 -14.11
N ILE A 513 20.49 19.99 -15.13
CA ILE A 513 20.19 20.22 -16.54
C ILE A 513 19.92 18.88 -17.17
N ASP A 514 18.75 18.75 -17.81
CA ASP A 514 18.29 17.50 -18.44
C ASP A 514 18.33 16.31 -17.48
N ASP A 515 17.76 16.50 -16.29
CA ASP A 515 17.70 15.52 -15.19
C ASP A 515 19.08 15.03 -14.71
N LEU A 516 20.19 15.70 -15.06
CA LEU A 516 21.52 15.39 -14.55
C LEU A 516 22.13 16.58 -13.83
N GLN A 517 22.75 16.33 -12.67
CA GLN A 517 23.50 17.37 -11.98
C GLN A 517 24.69 17.82 -12.83
N GLN A 518 24.75 19.11 -13.14
CA GLN A 518 25.88 19.73 -13.83
C GLN A 518 26.86 20.38 -12.85
N SER A 519 26.35 20.93 -11.74
CA SER A 519 27.18 21.52 -10.70
C SER A 519 26.61 21.26 -9.32
N ALA A 520 27.47 20.80 -8.41
CA ALA A 520 27.14 20.56 -7.01
C ALA A 520 27.56 21.71 -6.07
N ASN A 521 28.08 22.83 -6.61
CA ASN A 521 28.45 23.99 -5.81
C ASN A 521 28.55 25.25 -6.69
N TYR A 522 27.47 25.54 -7.40
CA TYR A 522 27.40 26.73 -8.24
C TYR A 522 27.20 27.97 -7.35
N THR A 523 27.87 29.09 -7.64
CA THR A 523 27.80 30.29 -6.77
C THR A 523 27.21 31.51 -7.48
N THR A 524 27.23 31.53 -8.80
CA THR A 524 26.65 32.60 -9.60
C THR A 524 25.13 32.41 -9.73
N SER A 525 24.38 33.51 -9.71
CA SER A 525 22.91 33.50 -9.83
C SER A 525 22.44 33.66 -11.29
N SER A 526 23.24 33.13 -12.22
CA SER A 526 22.97 33.17 -13.65
C SER A 526 23.70 32.05 -14.36
N ILE A 527 23.11 31.47 -15.42
CA ILE A 527 23.75 30.48 -16.28
C ILE A 527 23.51 30.83 -17.76
N ASP A 528 24.55 30.73 -18.56
CA ASP A 528 24.46 30.86 -20.02
C ASP A 528 24.33 29.47 -20.64
N MET A 529 23.17 29.20 -21.24
CA MET A 529 22.85 27.92 -21.86
C MET A 529 23.75 27.60 -23.05
N THR A 530 24.27 28.62 -23.74
CA THR A 530 25.18 28.42 -24.87
C THR A 530 26.60 28.05 -24.46
N ALA A 531 26.96 28.31 -23.19
CA ALA A 531 28.21 27.85 -22.61
C ALA A 531 28.17 26.35 -22.25
N LEU A 532 26.96 25.78 -22.21
CA LEU A 532 26.73 24.36 -21.98
C LEU A 532 26.75 23.64 -23.33
N ASN A 533 27.46 22.52 -23.41
CA ASN A 533 27.57 21.72 -24.64
C ASN A 533 26.29 20.89 -24.87
N LEU A 534 25.15 21.58 -24.99
CA LEU A 534 23.82 21.01 -25.13
C LEU A 534 23.52 20.67 -26.59
N THR A 535 22.56 19.75 -26.79
CA THR A 535 22.15 19.34 -28.13
C THR A 535 21.26 20.41 -28.76
N GLU A 536 21.64 20.95 -29.92
CA GLU A 536 20.83 21.98 -30.57
C GLU A 536 19.49 21.43 -31.12
N GLY A 537 18.47 22.28 -31.13
CA GLY A 537 17.19 22.00 -31.78
C GLY A 537 16.21 21.15 -30.98
N ILE A 538 16.47 20.92 -29.69
CA ILE A 538 15.58 20.25 -28.74
C ILE A 538 15.35 21.10 -27.50
N ASP A 539 14.36 20.72 -26.69
CA ASP A 539 14.05 21.39 -25.43
C ASP A 539 14.96 20.87 -24.30
N HIS A 540 15.40 21.78 -23.43
CA HIS A 540 16.23 21.49 -22.26
C HIS A 540 15.53 21.86 -20.96
N TYR A 541 15.82 21.12 -19.89
CA TYR A 541 15.12 21.26 -18.62
C TYR A 541 16.08 21.66 -17.50
N LEU A 542 15.76 22.75 -16.80
CA LEU A 542 16.58 23.28 -15.72
C LEU A 542 15.87 23.19 -14.37
N ARG A 543 16.61 22.75 -13.34
CA ARG A 543 16.14 22.76 -11.95
C ARG A 543 17.27 23.19 -11.03
N LEU A 544 16.92 23.92 -9.98
CA LEU A 544 17.87 24.44 -8.99
C LEU A 544 17.45 24.05 -7.58
N ALA A 545 18.43 23.75 -6.74
CA ALA A 545 18.25 23.70 -5.29
C ALA A 545 19.35 24.53 -4.63
N PHE A 546 19.03 25.18 -3.51
CA PHE A 546 20.08 25.74 -2.65
C PHE A 546 20.82 24.61 -1.94
N ILE A 547 22.10 24.84 -1.63
CA ILE A 547 22.92 23.91 -0.85
C ILE A 547 23.13 24.51 0.53
N ALA A 548 22.64 23.82 1.54
CA ALA A 548 22.79 24.17 2.94
C ALA A 548 23.47 23.02 3.69
N ASN A 549 24.51 23.33 4.47
CA ASN A 549 25.27 22.33 5.25
C ASN A 549 25.79 21.13 4.41
N GLY A 550 26.07 21.35 3.13
CA GLY A 550 26.60 20.32 2.23
C GLY A 550 25.56 19.40 1.57
N THR A 551 24.26 19.65 1.78
CA THR A 551 23.17 18.92 1.13
C THR A 551 22.25 19.87 0.37
N SER A 552 21.65 19.40 -0.72
CA SER A 552 20.59 20.12 -1.42
C SER A 552 19.35 20.26 -0.54
N LEU A 553 18.71 21.43 -0.65
CA LEU A 553 17.33 21.66 -0.21
C LEU A 553 16.37 21.13 -1.31
N ASP A 554 15.10 21.52 -1.26
CA ASP A 554 14.16 21.15 -2.32
C ASP A 554 14.56 21.77 -3.67
N PHE A 555 14.28 21.04 -4.74
CA PHE A 555 14.48 21.53 -6.10
C PHE A 555 13.27 22.31 -6.58
N THR A 556 13.51 23.35 -7.38
CA THR A 556 12.46 24.06 -8.13
C THR A 556 11.70 23.09 -9.04
N ASP A 557 10.50 23.53 -9.42
CA ASP A 557 9.83 23.03 -10.61
C ASP A 557 10.72 23.26 -11.86
N PRO A 558 10.61 22.40 -12.88
CA PRO A 558 11.44 22.50 -14.08
C PRO A 558 11.10 23.74 -14.90
N ILE A 559 12.15 24.45 -15.31
CA ILE A 559 12.06 25.45 -16.38
C ILE A 559 12.51 24.82 -17.68
N VAL A 560 11.76 25.11 -18.76
CA VAL A 560 12.07 24.66 -20.10
C VAL A 560 12.77 25.77 -20.86
N TRP A 561 13.96 25.48 -21.39
CA TRP A 561 14.59 26.24 -22.46
C TRP A 561 14.23 25.58 -23.79
N TYR A 562 13.29 26.17 -24.52
CA TYR A 562 12.76 25.60 -25.75
C TYR A 562 13.81 25.65 -26.87
N ALA A 563 13.69 24.72 -27.83
CA ALA A 563 14.53 24.66 -29.03
C ALA A 563 14.59 25.98 -29.84
N ASN A 564 13.59 26.86 -29.68
CA ASN A 564 13.52 28.16 -30.32
C ASN A 564 14.23 29.30 -29.54
N GLY A 565 14.85 28.99 -28.40
CA GLY A 565 15.55 29.94 -27.52
C GLY A 565 14.63 30.74 -26.59
N SER A 566 13.35 30.38 -26.47
CA SER A 566 12.43 30.95 -25.48
C SER A 566 12.40 30.12 -24.19
N TRP A 567 11.86 30.70 -23.12
CA TRP A 567 11.73 30.06 -21.82
C TRP A 567 10.27 29.77 -21.48
N SER A 568 10.02 28.73 -20.69
CA SER A 568 8.73 28.53 -20.00
C SER A 568 8.49 29.64 -18.96
N GLU A 569 7.34 29.62 -18.28
CA GLU A 569 6.93 30.68 -17.33
C GLU A 569 8.04 31.05 -16.33
N LEU A 570 8.40 32.34 -16.32
CA LEU A 570 9.37 32.98 -15.43
C LEU A 570 8.62 33.94 -14.48
N TRP A 571 9.22 34.27 -13.34
CA TRP A 571 8.61 35.21 -12.40
C TRP A 571 8.90 36.67 -12.79
N ASP A 572 7.83 37.47 -12.88
CA ASP A 572 7.92 38.93 -13.01
C ASP A 572 8.17 39.57 -11.64
N VAL A 573 9.38 40.09 -11.43
CA VAL A 573 9.85 40.72 -10.17
C VAL A 573 8.97 41.94 -9.76
N THR A 574 8.12 42.45 -10.66
CA THR A 574 7.34 43.68 -10.46
C THR A 574 6.02 43.52 -9.72
N GLU A 575 5.51 42.31 -9.46
CA GLU A 575 4.16 42.16 -8.86
C GLU A 575 4.07 41.59 -7.43
N ASP A 576 5.08 40.90 -6.88
CA ASP A 576 4.80 40.10 -5.66
C ASP A 576 5.83 40.10 -4.51
N ILE A 577 6.57 41.21 -4.33
CA ILE A 577 7.47 41.37 -3.16
C ILE A 577 6.68 41.52 -1.82
N THR A 578 5.35 41.61 -1.85
CA THR A 578 4.54 41.75 -0.63
C THR A 578 3.97 40.45 -0.05
N GLY A 579 4.10 39.30 -0.72
CA GLY A 579 3.36 38.08 -0.34
C GLY A 579 4.05 37.12 0.64
N ASN A 580 5.37 36.91 0.54
CA ASN A 580 5.98 35.67 1.07
C ASN A 580 6.91 35.81 2.29
N VAL A 581 6.96 36.97 2.96
CA VAL A 581 7.78 37.15 4.18
C VAL A 581 6.97 37.07 5.48
N THR A 582 5.63 36.89 5.41
CA THR A 582 4.75 36.98 6.59
C THR A 582 4.06 35.69 7.04
N SER A 583 4.39 34.53 6.49
CA SER A 583 3.89 33.24 7.00
C SER A 583 5.02 32.31 7.42
N LEU A 584 5.66 32.66 8.54
CA LEU A 584 6.40 31.74 9.41
C LEU A 584 5.82 31.85 10.83
#